data_AF-A0A3M2B7L0-F1
#
_entry.id   AF-A0A3M2B7L0-F1
#
_cell.length_a   1.000
_cell.length_b   1.000
_cell.length_c   1.000
_cell.angle_alpha   90.00
_cell.angle_beta   90.00
_cell.angle_gamma   90.00
#
_symmetry.space_group_name_H-M   'P 1'
#
loop_
_entity.id
_entity.type
_entity.pdbx_description
1 polymer ?
#
loop_
_entity_poly.entity_id
_entity_poly.type
_entity_poly.pdbx_seq_one_letter_code
_entity_poly.pdbx_strand_id
1 'polypeptide(L)' 'LSVDPPNSDGTVVLDFNRAYNPPCAFTPFATCTFAPAANQFPFAVTAGERWNAEDSSAHWPISRP' A
#
# COMPACT_ATOMS: atom_id res chain seq x y z
N LEU A 1 2.53 5.12 -1.84
CA LEU A 1 3.96 5.30 -2.15
C LEU A 1 4.13 6.64 -2.84
N SER A 2 4.95 7.53 -2.27
CA SER A 2 5.30 8.82 -2.89
C SER A 2 6.62 8.67 -3.63
N VAL A 3 6.75 9.36 -4.75
CA VAL A 3 7.91 9.27 -5.64
C VAL A 3 8.35 10.69 -5.99
N ASP A 4 9.64 10.95 -5.88
CA ASP A 4 10.22 12.24 -6.26
C ASP A 4 10.17 12.45 -7.79
N PRO A 5 10.27 13.70 -8.28
CA PRO A 5 10.40 13.94 -9.72
C PRO A 5 11.56 13.14 -10.33
N PRO A 6 11.48 12.78 -11.63
CA PRO A 6 12.57 12.09 -12.30
C PRO A 6 13.89 12.84 -12.18
N ASN A 7 14.98 12.08 -12.07
CA ASN A 7 16.33 12.59 -12.17
C ASN A 7 16.58 13.24 -13.53
N SER A 8 17.68 13.98 -13.67
CA SER A 8 18.04 14.65 -14.93
C SER A 8 18.24 13.70 -16.11
N ASP A 9 18.53 12.43 -15.85
CA ASP A 9 18.65 11.35 -16.84
C ASP A 9 17.31 10.65 -17.14
N GLY A 10 16.21 11.13 -16.56
CA GLY A 10 14.86 10.58 -16.72
C GLY A 10 14.57 9.35 -15.86
N THR A 11 15.51 8.92 -15.02
CA THR A 11 15.29 7.78 -14.12
C THR A 11 14.48 8.18 -12.89
N VAL A 12 13.81 7.19 -12.29
CA VAL A 12 13.04 7.35 -11.06
C VAL A 12 13.44 6.23 -10.10
N VAL A 13 13.70 6.58 -8.84
CA VAL A 13 13.94 5.59 -7.79
C VAL A 13 12.61 5.21 -7.14
N LEU A 14 12.24 3.93 -7.28
CA LEU A 14 11.06 3.39 -6.63
C LEU A 14 11.46 2.66 -5.34
N ASP A 15 11.41 3.38 -4.21
CA ASP A 15 11.78 2.83 -2.91
C ASP A 15 10.58 2.25 -2.17
N PHE A 16 10.38 0.94 -2.30
CA PHE A 16 9.31 0.22 -1.60
C PHE A 16 9.49 0.15 -0.09
N ASN A 17 10.68 0.43 0.48
CA ASN A 17 10.85 0.50 1.93
C ASN A 17 10.06 1.65 2.56
N ARG A 18 9.66 2.64 1.73
CA ARG A 18 8.85 3.79 2.12
C ARG A 18 7.38 3.68 1.71
N ALA A 19 6.94 2.50 1.26
CA ALA A 19 5.53 2.25 1.03
C ALA A 19 4.76 2.29 2.37
N TYR A 20 3.60 2.94 2.36
CA TYR A 20 2.74 3.11 3.53
C TYR A 20 1.30 2.73 3.19
N ASN A 21 0.55 2.35 4.21
CA ASN A 21 -0.86 2.03 4.14
C ASN A 21 -1.69 3.33 4.22
N PRO A 22 -2.60 3.60 3.27
CA PRO A 22 -3.46 4.77 3.35
C PRO A 22 -4.45 4.66 4.53
N PRO A 23 -5.09 5.76 4.98
CA PRO A 23 -5.98 5.76 6.14
C PRO A 23 -7.10 4.71 6.09
N CYS A 24 -7.60 4.37 4.90
CA CYS A 24 -8.64 3.36 4.73
C CYS A 24 -8.20 1.92 5.08
N ALA A 25 -6.90 1.68 5.28
CA ALA A 25 -6.41 0.43 5.86
C ALA A 25 -6.72 0.31 7.37
N PHE A 26 -7.02 1.43 8.04
CA PHE A 26 -7.18 1.50 9.49
C PHE A 26 -8.56 2.01 9.93
N THR A 27 -9.40 2.47 9.01
CA THR A 27 -10.76 2.95 9.32
C THR A 27 -11.73 2.75 8.15
N PRO A 28 -12.98 2.28 8.40
CA PRO A 28 -14.00 2.18 7.36
C PRO A 28 -14.56 3.54 6.94
N PHE A 29 -14.25 4.60 7.68
CA PHE A 29 -14.75 5.95 7.42
C PHE A 29 -13.91 6.73 6.41
N ALA A 30 -12.80 6.15 5.92
CA ALA A 30 -11.94 6.78 4.91
C ALA A 30 -12.15 6.16 3.52
N THR A 31 -12.26 7.00 2.51
CA THR A 31 -12.38 6.57 1.11
C THR A 31 -11.04 6.11 0.56
N CYS A 32 -10.97 4.89 0.00
CA CYS A 32 -9.79 4.43 -0.73
C CYS A 32 -9.82 4.89 -2.20
N THR A 33 -8.68 5.30 -2.72
CA THR A 33 -8.41 5.28 -4.18
C THR A 33 -7.82 3.91 -4.53
N PHE A 34 -8.49 3.17 -5.40
CA PHE A 34 -7.97 1.88 -5.86
C PHE A 34 -6.92 2.08 -6.94
N ALA A 35 -5.84 1.31 -6.84
CA ALA A 35 -4.82 1.27 -7.88
C ALA A 35 -5.40 0.63 -9.17
N PRO A 36 -5.04 1.13 -10.36
CA PRO A 36 -5.40 0.47 -11.61
C PRO A 36 -4.77 -0.92 -11.71
N ALA A 37 -5.40 -1.82 -12.48
CA ALA A 37 -4.96 -3.21 -12.61
C ALA A 37 -3.50 -3.35 -13.10
N ALA A 38 -3.02 -2.41 -13.91
CA ALA A 38 -1.65 -2.39 -14.41
C ALA A 38 -0.58 -2.21 -13.30
N ASN A 39 -0.97 -1.77 -12.11
CA ASN A 39 -0.06 -1.60 -10.96
C ASN A 39 0.03 -2.85 -10.08
N GLN A 40 -0.35 -4.01 -10.59
CA GLN A 40 -0.16 -5.30 -9.91
C GLN A 40 1.13 -5.95 -10.38
N PHE A 41 2.03 -6.23 -9.44
CA PHE A 41 3.28 -6.93 -9.74
C PHE A 41 3.08 -8.45 -9.66
N PRO A 42 3.73 -9.23 -10.54
CA PRO A 42 3.66 -10.70 -10.50
C PRO A 42 4.58 -11.30 -9.44
N PHE A 43 5.09 -10.50 -8.50
CA PHE A 43 6.00 -10.90 -7.44
C PHE A 43 5.70 -10.14 -6.15
N ALA A 44 6.15 -10.71 -5.02
CA ALA A 44 5.97 -10.11 -3.71
C ALA A 44 6.98 -8.99 -3.47
N VAL A 45 6.50 -7.88 -2.88
CA VAL A 45 7.32 -6.82 -2.30
C VAL A 45 7.28 -6.99 -0.79
N THR A 46 8.39 -7.43 -0.19
CA THR A 46 8.46 -7.72 1.26
C THR A 46 8.95 -6.54 2.10
N ALA A 47 8.91 -5.33 1.55
CA ALA A 47 9.39 -4.08 2.14
C ALA A 47 8.23 -3.11 2.41
N GLY A 48 8.48 -2.10 3.24
CA GLY A 48 7.50 -1.06 3.59
C GLY A 48 6.81 -1.30 4.92
N GLU A 49 5.81 -0.47 5.21
CA GLU A 49 4.96 -0.60 6.39
C GLU A 49 4.28 -1.97 6.43
N ARG A 50 4.30 -2.59 7.61
CA ARG A 50 3.63 -3.88 7.85
C ARG A 50 2.50 -3.68 8.84
N TRP A 51 1.42 -4.42 8.60
CA TRP A 51 0.31 -4.54 9.51
C TRP A 51 0.24 -5.99 9.99
N ASN A 52 0.15 -6.19 11.30
CA ASN A 52 0.12 -7.54 11.86
C ASN A 52 -1.27 -8.16 11.61
N ALA A 53 -1.31 -9.44 11.28
CA ALA A 53 -2.56 -10.16 11.03
C ALA A 53 -3.51 -10.19 12.25
N GLU A 54 -2.96 -10.03 13.47
CA GLU A 54 -3.74 -9.90 14.69
C GLU A 54 -4.53 -8.57 14.70
N ASP A 55 -3.89 -7.48 14.28
CA ASP A 55 -4.52 -6.15 14.16
C ASP A 55 -5.56 -6.11 13.02
N SER A 56 -5.41 -6.94 11.98
CA SER A 56 -6.40 -7.08 10.88
C SER A 56 -7.73 -7.67 11.35
N SER A 57 -7.68 -8.55 12.36
CA SER A 57 -8.88 -9.23 12.89
C SER A 57 -9.72 -8.33 13.80
N ALA A 58 -9.11 -7.30 14.37
CA ALA A 58 -9.79 -6.32 15.22
C ALA A 58 -10.54 -5.23 14.41
N HIS A 59 -10.13 -4.99 13.16
CA HIS A 59 -10.65 -3.86 12.37
C HIS A 59 -11.80 -4.21 11.42
N TRP A 60 -11.92 -5.45 10.94
CA TRP A 60 -12.96 -5.82 9.99
C TRP A 60 -13.76 -7.05 10.45
N PRO A 61 -14.91 -6.86 11.14
CA PRO A 61 -15.76 -7.97 11.54
C PRO A 61 -16.67 -8.49 10.40
N ILE A 62 -16.56 -8.00 9.15
CA ILE A 62 -17.63 -8.19 8.13
C ILE A 62 -17.21 -9.04 6.93
N SER A 63 -16.06 -9.73 6.93
CA SER A 63 -15.78 -10.66 5.82
C SER A 63 -14.84 -11.80 6.19
N ARG A 64 -15.23 -12.58 7.18
CA ARG A 64 -15.02 -14.04 7.12
C ARG A 64 -16.43 -14.66 7.16
N PRO A 65 -16.70 -15.74 6.42
CA PRO A 65 -17.91 -16.51 6.68
C PRO A 65 -17.93 -16.99 8.14
#